data_AF-A0AB39V3N4-F1
#
_entry.id   AF-A0AB39V3N4-F1
#
_cell.length_a   1.000
_cell.length_b   1.000
_cell.length_c   1.000
_cell.angle_alpha   90.00
_cell.angle_beta   90.00
_cell.angle_gamma   90.00
#
_symmetry.space_group_name_H-M   'P 1'
#
loop_
_entity.id
_entity.type
_entity.pdbx_description
1 polymer ?
#
loop_
_entity_poly.entity_id
_entity_poly.type
_entity_poly.pdbx_seq_one_letter_code
_entity_poly.pdbx_strand_id
1 'polypeptide(L)'
;MKKWILLFLIIFGNCLIFSDEVSNEKLYSNVLKVENDNYDTVIGIPTHSKEELKAFIIGEAALESDRDKIYKNISKNANKVTLIYFDSKDNWAIKEVVKLLKKKKFKGQVEVITFFYNESKNLRNMLEKNGWTYSGYGEIDSISGTVMYDGTEKSKSEIIKIFLEKIKRTLENNKIIIY
;
A
#
# COMPACT_ATOMS: atom_id res chain seq x y z
N MET A 1 -45.11 -1.92 14.09
CA MET A 1 -44.37 -1.10 13.10
C MET A 1 -43.02 -0.54 13.60
N LYS A 2 -42.52 -0.88 14.82
CA LYS A 2 -41.21 -0.38 15.31
C LYS A 2 -40.00 -1.32 15.12
N LYS A 3 -40.22 -2.62 14.87
CA LYS A 3 -39.14 -3.62 14.76
C LYS A 3 -38.45 -3.64 13.38
N TRP A 4 -39.15 -3.21 12.32
CA TRP A 4 -38.61 -3.19 10.95
C TRP A 4 -37.67 -2.00 10.70
N ILE A 5 -37.86 -0.87 11.40
CA ILE A 5 -36.98 0.30 11.32
C ILE A 5 -35.60 0.00 11.93
N LEU A 6 -35.55 -0.80 13.01
CA LEU A 6 -34.30 -1.18 13.65
C LEU A 6 -33.45 -2.10 12.74
N LEU A 7 -34.10 -2.98 11.97
CA LEU A 7 -33.40 -3.87 11.03
C LEU A 7 -32.82 -3.08 9.83
N PHE A 8 -33.53 -2.05 9.36
CA PHE A 8 -33.03 -1.13 8.33
C PHE A 8 -31.85 -0.28 8.83
N LEU A 9 -31.86 0.14 10.10
CA LEU A 9 -30.74 0.85 10.74
C LEU A 9 -29.49 -0.01 10.91
N ILE A 10 -29.62 -1.33 11.07
CA ILE A 10 -28.46 -2.25 11.18
C ILE A 10 -27.85 -2.53 9.79
N ILE A 11 -28.68 -2.60 8.74
CA ILE A 11 -28.21 -2.82 7.36
C ILE A 11 -27.59 -1.55 6.77
N PHE A 12 -28.20 -0.37 6.99
CA PHE A 12 -27.62 0.91 6.57
C PHE A 12 -26.53 1.45 7.51
N GLY A 13 -26.58 1.11 8.81
CA GLY A 13 -25.55 1.48 9.77
C GLY A 13 -24.19 0.87 9.44
N ASN A 14 -24.16 -0.37 8.93
CA ASN A 14 -22.93 -0.99 8.44
C ASN A 14 -22.48 -0.49 7.06
N CYS A 15 -23.38 0.15 6.29
CA CYS A 15 -23.03 0.72 4.99
C CYS A 15 -22.44 2.13 5.12
N LEU A 16 -22.75 2.84 6.22
CA LEU A 16 -22.28 4.21 6.46
C LEU A 16 -20.97 4.32 7.26
N ILE A 17 -20.45 3.23 7.84
CA ILE A 17 -19.13 3.23 8.51
C ILE A 17 -17.99 3.42 7.51
N PHE A 18 -18.23 3.29 6.20
CA PHE A 18 -17.20 3.41 5.17
C PHE A 18 -17.09 4.80 4.52
N SER A 19 -17.88 5.80 4.95
CA SER A 19 -17.91 7.10 4.25
C SER A 19 -17.09 8.21 4.88
N ASP A 20 -16.66 8.12 6.15
CA ASP A 20 -16.03 9.28 6.84
C ASP A 20 -14.70 9.01 7.56
N GLU A 21 -14.17 7.78 7.55
CA GLU A 21 -12.97 7.44 8.35
C GLU A 21 -11.78 6.91 7.53
N VAL A 22 -11.74 7.22 6.22
CA VAL A 22 -10.51 7.17 5.40
C VAL A 22 -9.96 8.58 5.15
N SER A 23 -10.49 9.58 5.87
CA SER A 23 -10.15 11.00 5.74
C SER A 23 -9.15 11.54 6.79
N ASN A 24 -8.57 10.70 7.66
CA ASN A 24 -7.57 11.17 8.63
C ASN A 24 -6.15 10.75 8.25
N GLU A 25 -5.59 11.48 7.27
CA GLU A 25 -4.21 12.02 7.09
C GLU A 25 -2.93 11.34 7.65
N LYS A 26 -2.99 10.18 8.31
CA LYS A 26 -1.84 9.50 8.93
C LYS A 26 -1.98 7.98 8.92
N LEU A 27 -2.61 7.41 7.89
CA LEU A 27 -2.38 6.01 7.58
C LEU A 27 -0.92 5.89 7.13
N TYR A 28 -0.07 5.70 8.13
CA TYR A 28 1.31 5.24 8.10
C TYR A 28 1.74 4.96 6.68
N SER A 29 2.52 5.85 6.09
CA SER A 29 2.93 5.70 4.71
C SER A 29 3.56 4.30 4.58
N ASN A 30 2.92 3.48 3.75
CA ASN A 30 3.30 2.11 3.52
C ASN A 30 3.24 1.91 2.02
N VAL A 31 4.31 1.39 1.47
CA VAL A 31 4.32 0.85 0.12
C VAL A 31 3.99 -0.63 0.23
N LEU A 32 2.89 -1.06 -0.36
CA LEU A 32 2.64 -2.49 -0.54
C LEU A 32 3.47 -2.97 -1.72
N LYS A 33 4.18 -4.07 -1.52
CA LYS A 33 4.94 -4.76 -2.54
C LYS A 33 4.29 -6.09 -2.84
N VAL A 34 3.93 -6.28 -4.10
CA VAL A 34 3.41 -7.54 -4.66
C VAL A 34 4.42 -8.07 -5.67
N GLU A 35 4.78 -9.33 -5.56
CA GLU A 35 5.66 -10.00 -6.54
C GLU A 35 4.88 -11.00 -7.36
N ASN A 36 5.12 -11.00 -8.68
CA ASN A 36 4.56 -11.98 -9.61
C ASN A 36 3.02 -12.10 -9.51
N ASP A 37 2.33 -11.00 -9.23
CA ASP A 37 0.87 -10.96 -9.00
C ASP A 37 0.38 -11.91 -7.89
N ASN A 38 1.26 -12.33 -6.99
CA ASN A 38 0.92 -13.16 -5.85
C ASN A 38 0.45 -12.31 -4.67
N TYR A 39 -0.86 -12.07 -4.63
CA TYR A 39 -1.50 -11.29 -3.58
C TYR A 39 -1.65 -12.05 -2.25
N ASP A 40 -1.30 -13.33 -2.15
CA ASP A 40 -1.21 -14.03 -0.85
C ASP A 40 0.03 -13.63 -0.05
N THR A 41 1.04 -13.08 -0.73
CA THR A 41 2.37 -12.79 -0.17
C THR A 41 2.71 -11.30 -0.12
N VAL A 42 1.71 -10.43 -0.15
CA VAL A 42 1.92 -8.97 -0.11
C VAL A 42 2.64 -8.58 1.16
N ILE A 43 3.67 -7.74 0.99
CA ILE A 43 4.45 -7.18 2.09
C ILE A 43 4.16 -5.68 2.17
N GLY A 44 3.71 -5.22 3.33
CA GLY A 44 3.66 -3.80 3.67
C GLY A 44 5.04 -3.30 4.08
N ILE A 45 5.57 -2.33 3.36
CA ILE A 45 6.87 -1.73 3.60
C ILE A 45 6.64 -0.33 4.15
N PRO A 46 6.98 -0.05 5.42
CA PRO A 46 6.84 1.28 5.98
C PRO A 46 7.77 2.25 5.27
N THR A 47 7.17 3.30 4.72
CA THR A 47 7.83 4.42 4.07
C THR A 47 7.53 5.67 4.90
N HIS A 48 8.54 6.50 5.11
CA HIS A 48 8.67 7.32 6.31
C HIS A 48 8.88 6.46 7.56
N SER A 49 9.70 6.94 8.49
CA SER A 49 10.58 6.02 9.18
C SER A 49 9.97 5.29 10.37
N LYS A 50 10.61 4.17 10.73
CA LYS A 50 10.44 3.47 12.00
C LYS A 50 11.69 3.67 12.88
N GLU A 51 12.32 4.86 12.90
CA GLU A 51 12.85 5.43 14.15
C GLU A 51 11.86 6.48 14.70
N GLU A 52 11.02 7.10 13.86
CA GLU A 52 9.76 7.74 14.30
C GLU A 52 8.74 6.73 14.84
N LEU A 53 8.88 5.44 14.47
CA LEU A 53 7.98 4.35 14.84
C LEU A 53 8.70 3.27 15.70
N LYS A 54 10.02 3.41 15.99
CA LYS A 54 10.81 2.57 16.96
C LYS A 54 11.99 3.23 17.72
N ALA A 55 12.38 4.50 17.56
CA ALA A 55 12.82 5.28 18.74
C ALA A 55 11.62 5.40 19.71
N PHE A 56 10.41 5.51 19.14
CA PHE A 56 9.10 5.36 19.76
C PHE A 56 8.85 4.03 20.51
N ILE A 57 9.58 2.94 20.24
CA ILE A 57 9.41 1.65 20.94
C ILE A 57 10.67 1.24 21.75
N ILE A 58 11.91 1.53 21.32
CA ILE A 58 13.13 0.93 21.94
C ILE A 58 14.38 1.84 21.93
N GLY A 59 14.26 3.11 21.55
CA GLY A 59 15.28 4.12 21.86
C GLY A 59 16.67 4.03 21.23
N GLU A 60 16.93 3.36 20.08
CA GLU A 60 18.23 3.51 19.37
C GLU A 60 18.36 2.85 17.98
N ALA A 61 19.45 3.23 17.28
CA ALA A 61 19.98 2.88 15.93
C ALA A 61 19.61 3.85 14.79
N ALA A 62 20.38 3.84 13.68
CA ALA A 62 20.43 4.88 12.64
C ALA A 62 19.55 4.59 11.38
N LEU A 63 18.77 5.61 10.99
CA LEU A 63 17.70 5.53 9.99
C LEU A 63 18.17 5.11 8.60
N GLU A 64 17.77 3.91 8.17
CA GLU A 64 17.82 3.49 6.77
C GLU A 64 16.79 4.27 5.93
N SER A 65 17.19 4.73 4.74
CA SER A 65 16.32 5.52 3.85
C SER A 65 15.15 4.69 3.29
N ASP A 66 13.98 5.31 3.08
CA ASP A 66 12.77 4.62 2.62
C ASP A 66 12.97 3.88 1.29
N ARG A 67 13.73 4.50 0.38
CA ARG A 67 14.17 3.87 -0.87
C ARG A 67 14.87 2.53 -0.63
N ASP A 68 15.80 2.47 0.32
CA ASP A 68 16.59 1.27 0.56
C ASP A 68 15.74 0.16 1.20
N LYS A 69 14.82 0.52 2.11
CA LYS A 69 13.81 -0.40 2.65
C LYS A 69 12.98 -1.05 1.54
N ILE A 70 12.43 -0.24 0.64
CA ILE A 70 11.60 -0.74 -0.47
C ILE A 70 12.43 -1.66 -1.36
N TYR A 71 13.62 -1.21 -1.79
CA TYR A 71 14.45 -1.96 -2.72
C TYR A 71 14.92 -3.30 -2.15
N LYS A 72 15.35 -3.36 -0.88
CA LYS A 72 15.81 -4.59 -0.22
C LYS A 72 14.71 -5.65 -0.08
N ASN A 73 13.45 -5.24 -0.05
CA ASN A 73 12.30 -6.15 0.04
C ASN A 73 11.88 -6.76 -1.31
N ILE A 74 12.53 -6.37 -2.41
CA ILE A 74 12.29 -6.95 -3.73
C ILE A 74 13.18 -8.18 -3.92
N SER A 75 12.55 -9.34 -4.17
CA SER A 75 13.27 -10.59 -4.43
C SER A 75 14.11 -10.49 -5.71
N LYS A 76 15.32 -11.06 -5.68
CA LYS A 76 16.23 -11.10 -6.83
C LYS A 76 15.65 -11.81 -8.06
N ASN A 77 14.74 -12.76 -7.82
CA ASN A 77 14.13 -13.61 -8.85
C ASN A 77 12.69 -13.16 -9.20
N ALA A 78 12.26 -11.98 -8.77
CA ALA A 78 10.96 -11.45 -9.13
C ALA A 78 10.91 -11.20 -10.65
N ASN A 79 9.90 -11.76 -11.31
CA ASN A 79 9.62 -11.51 -12.74
C ASN A 79 8.68 -10.32 -12.92
N LYS A 80 7.91 -9.98 -11.88
CA LYS A 80 7.13 -8.75 -11.79
C LYS A 80 7.17 -8.20 -10.36
N VAL A 81 7.23 -6.88 -10.22
CA VAL A 81 7.06 -6.17 -8.95
C VAL A 81 6.02 -5.08 -9.13
N THR A 82 4.97 -5.12 -8.32
CA THR A 82 3.98 -4.05 -8.22
C THR A 82 4.20 -3.31 -6.90
N LEU A 83 4.46 -2.01 -6.99
CA LEU A 83 4.57 -1.10 -5.84
C LEU A 83 3.31 -0.25 -5.76
N ILE A 84 2.54 -0.44 -4.70
CA ILE A 84 1.30 0.30 -4.46
C ILE A 84 1.54 1.27 -3.31
N TYR A 85 1.29 2.55 -3.52
CA TYR A 85 1.53 3.58 -2.49
C TYR A 85 0.38 4.58 -2.41
N PHE A 86 0.18 5.10 -1.19
CA PHE A 86 -1.06 5.81 -0.83
C PHE A 86 -0.84 7.28 -0.48
N ASP A 87 0.42 7.73 -0.28
CA ASP A 87 0.75 9.13 -0.01
C ASP A 87 1.71 9.66 -1.09
N SER A 88 1.39 10.84 -1.61
CA SER A 88 2.25 11.57 -2.55
C SER A 88 3.65 11.89 -1.99
N LYS A 89 3.83 11.90 -0.67
CA LYS A 89 5.15 12.06 -0.02
C LYS A 89 6.11 10.92 -0.37
N ASP A 90 5.62 9.73 -0.73
CA ASP A 90 6.45 8.59 -1.16
C ASP A 90 6.96 8.70 -2.58
N ASN A 91 6.50 9.68 -3.36
CA ASN A 91 6.90 9.86 -4.76
C ASN A 91 8.42 9.89 -4.93
N TRP A 92 9.15 10.51 -3.99
CA TRP A 92 10.60 10.58 -4.06
C TRP A 92 11.24 9.19 -3.86
N ALA A 93 10.75 8.41 -2.90
CA ALA A 93 11.29 7.10 -2.56
C ALA A 93 11.01 6.11 -3.69
N ILE A 94 9.77 6.09 -4.19
CA ILE A 94 9.38 5.27 -5.35
C ILE A 94 10.23 5.63 -6.57
N LYS A 95 10.45 6.92 -6.84
CA LYS A 95 11.30 7.37 -7.95
C LYS A 95 12.73 6.84 -7.81
N GLU A 96 13.30 6.90 -6.62
CA GLU A 96 14.66 6.40 -6.39
C GLU A 96 14.75 4.87 -6.47
N VAL A 97 13.72 4.14 -6.04
CA VAL A 97 13.63 2.67 -6.21
C VAL A 97 13.59 2.29 -7.69
N VAL A 98 12.75 2.97 -8.48
CA VAL A 98 12.65 2.72 -9.93
C VAL A 98 14.00 3.01 -10.62
N LYS A 99 14.71 4.08 -10.24
CA LYS A 99 16.07 4.33 -10.72
C LYS A 99 17.04 3.21 -10.34
N LEU A 100 16.98 2.71 -9.12
CA LEU A 100 17.84 1.60 -8.67
C LEU A 100 17.56 0.32 -9.44
N LEU A 101 16.30 -0.06 -9.64
CA LEU A 101 15.91 -1.21 -10.44
C LEU A 101 16.47 -1.12 -11.86
N LYS A 102 16.36 0.05 -12.49
CA LYS A 102 16.98 0.31 -13.80
C LYS A 102 18.49 0.19 -13.76
N LYS A 103 19.16 0.85 -12.81
CA LYS A 103 20.63 0.80 -12.64
C LYS A 103 21.14 -0.63 -12.45
N LYS A 104 20.35 -1.46 -11.77
CA LYS A 104 20.65 -2.87 -11.48
C LYS A 104 20.20 -3.83 -12.58
N LYS A 105 19.69 -3.30 -13.72
CA LYS A 105 19.23 -4.07 -14.88
C LYS A 105 18.18 -5.14 -14.50
N PHE A 106 17.25 -4.77 -13.62
CA PHE A 106 16.12 -5.63 -13.29
C PHE A 106 15.38 -6.03 -14.58
N LYS A 107 15.22 -7.33 -14.80
CA LYS A 107 14.67 -7.88 -16.06
C LYS A 107 13.15 -8.06 -16.05
N GLY A 108 12.54 -7.99 -14.87
CA GLY A 108 11.10 -8.14 -14.73
C GLY A 108 10.30 -6.89 -15.10
N GLN A 109 8.99 -7.03 -15.09
CA GLN A 109 8.07 -5.91 -15.21
C GLN A 109 7.98 -5.15 -13.88
N VAL A 110 7.97 -3.82 -13.95
CA VAL A 110 7.64 -2.96 -12.80
C VAL A 110 6.29 -2.32 -13.06
N GLU A 111 5.43 -2.38 -12.05
CA GLU A 111 4.15 -1.70 -12.02
C GLU A 111 4.12 -0.80 -10.78
N VAL A 112 3.60 0.41 -10.94
CA VAL A 112 3.41 1.36 -9.85
C VAL A 112 1.96 1.81 -9.84
N ILE A 113 1.32 1.75 -8.67
CA ILE A 113 -0.09 2.07 -8.49
C ILE A 113 -0.26 3.15 -7.41
N THR A 114 -1.11 4.14 -7.66
CA THR A 114 -1.51 5.18 -6.68
C THR A 114 -3.01 5.39 -6.61
N PHE A 115 -3.44 6.03 -5.51
CA PHE A 115 -4.85 6.33 -5.23
C PHE A 115 -5.10 7.79 -4.86
N PHE A 116 -4.35 8.73 -5.45
CA PHE A 116 -4.53 10.16 -5.19
C PHE A 116 -4.58 10.97 -6.49
N TYR A 117 -5.40 12.02 -6.50
CA TYR A 117 -5.70 12.83 -7.69
C TYR A 117 -4.47 13.48 -8.35
N ASN A 118 -3.45 13.83 -7.58
CA ASN A 118 -2.26 14.53 -8.09
C ASN A 118 -1.10 13.56 -8.36
N GLU A 119 -1.26 12.71 -9.37
CA GLU A 119 -0.24 11.74 -9.78
C GLU A 119 1.09 12.38 -10.22
N SER A 120 2.18 11.65 -10.05
CA SER A 120 3.52 12.15 -10.41
C SER A 120 3.79 11.95 -11.90
N LYS A 121 3.58 12.99 -12.72
CA LYS A 121 3.94 13.01 -14.15
C LYS A 121 5.39 12.60 -14.41
N ASN A 122 6.30 13.01 -13.52
CA ASN A 122 7.71 12.66 -13.62
C ASN A 122 7.94 11.15 -13.47
N LEU A 123 7.28 10.53 -12.48
CA LEU A 123 7.37 9.10 -12.22
C LEU A 123 6.73 8.30 -13.34
N ARG A 124 5.52 8.68 -13.79
CA ARG A 124 4.84 8.09 -14.95
C ARG A 124 5.76 8.04 -16.17
N ASN A 125 6.28 9.19 -16.59
CA ASN A 125 7.18 9.29 -17.74
C ASN A 125 8.45 8.43 -17.58
N MET A 126 8.95 8.25 -16.35
CA MET A 126 10.12 7.44 -16.09
C MET A 126 9.83 5.94 -16.21
N LEU A 127 8.67 5.47 -15.76
CA LEU A 127 8.25 4.07 -15.93
C LEU A 127 7.98 3.76 -17.40
N GLU A 128 7.19 4.60 -18.08
CA GLU A 128 6.81 4.36 -19.47
C GLU A 128 8.03 4.29 -20.40
N LYS A 129 9.04 5.16 -20.19
CA LYS A 129 10.32 5.10 -20.92
C LYS A 129 11.11 3.80 -20.72
N ASN A 130 10.84 3.05 -19.65
CA ASN A 130 11.47 1.76 -19.38
C ASN A 130 10.58 0.58 -19.80
N GLY A 131 9.42 0.82 -20.44
CA GLY A 131 8.43 -0.22 -20.74
C GLY A 131 7.70 -0.73 -19.49
N TRP A 132 7.67 0.06 -18.43
CA TRP A 132 7.00 -0.25 -17.16
C TRP A 132 5.71 0.55 -17.02
N THR A 133 4.84 0.11 -16.11
CA THR A 133 3.45 0.61 -16.03
C THR A 133 3.26 1.51 -14.82
N TYR A 134 2.64 2.67 -15.02
CA TYR A 134 2.19 3.54 -13.93
C TYR A 134 0.67 3.78 -14.05
N SER A 135 -0.06 3.46 -13.00
CA SER A 135 -1.52 3.56 -12.92
C SER A 135 -1.94 4.41 -11.73
N GLY A 136 -2.60 5.54 -11.98
CA GLY A 136 -3.17 6.39 -10.96
C GLY A 136 -4.69 6.24 -10.93
N TYR A 137 -5.25 6.07 -9.74
CA TYR A 137 -6.68 6.00 -9.49
C TYR A 137 -7.08 7.12 -8.52
N GLY A 138 -8.34 7.59 -8.60
CA GLY A 138 -8.84 8.60 -7.65
C GLY A 138 -9.11 8.02 -6.26
N GLU A 139 -9.43 6.73 -6.20
CA GLU A 139 -9.80 6.00 -4.99
C GLU A 139 -9.52 4.50 -5.17
N ILE A 140 -9.43 3.75 -4.06
CA ILE A 140 -9.10 2.31 -4.10
C ILE A 140 -10.16 1.51 -4.86
N ASP A 141 -11.43 1.88 -4.76
CA ASP A 141 -12.51 1.15 -5.44
C ASP A 141 -12.52 1.30 -6.96
N SER A 142 -11.79 2.28 -7.49
CA SER A 142 -11.64 2.48 -8.93
C SER A 142 -10.65 1.52 -9.60
N ILE A 143 -9.86 0.75 -8.83
CA ILE A 143 -8.95 -0.24 -9.43
C ILE A 143 -9.74 -1.44 -9.96
N SER A 144 -9.57 -1.72 -11.26
CA SER A 144 -10.21 -2.84 -11.92
C SER A 144 -9.37 -4.12 -11.83
N GLY A 145 -10.05 -5.26 -12.01
CA GLY A 145 -9.45 -6.58 -12.08
C GLY A 145 -9.59 -7.39 -10.81
N THR A 146 -9.43 -8.70 -10.98
CA THR A 146 -9.52 -9.71 -9.94
C THR A 146 -8.17 -10.41 -9.75
N VAL A 147 -7.99 -10.99 -8.56
CA VAL A 147 -6.80 -11.73 -8.16
C VAL A 147 -7.23 -12.94 -7.35
N MET A 148 -6.43 -14.00 -7.38
CA MET A 148 -6.58 -15.10 -6.44
C MET A 148 -6.02 -14.69 -5.09
N TYR A 149 -6.80 -14.93 -4.04
CA TYR A 149 -6.39 -14.72 -2.65
C TYR A 149 -7.04 -15.79 -1.78
N ASP A 150 -6.22 -16.53 -1.02
CA ASP A 150 -6.66 -17.64 -0.17
C ASP A 150 -7.55 -18.65 -0.93
N GLY A 151 -7.13 -19.00 -2.15
CA GLY A 151 -7.84 -19.94 -3.02
C GLY A 151 -9.16 -19.41 -3.63
N THR A 152 -9.52 -18.14 -3.40
CA THR A 152 -10.76 -17.54 -3.92
C THR A 152 -10.45 -16.33 -4.81
N GLU A 153 -11.21 -16.15 -5.89
CA GLU A 153 -11.12 -14.94 -6.71
C GLU A 153 -11.76 -13.74 -5.99
N LYS A 154 -11.01 -12.65 -5.86
CA LYS A 154 -11.43 -11.41 -5.19
C LYS A 154 -11.04 -10.19 -6.01
N SER A 155 -11.74 -9.08 -5.85
CA SER A 155 -11.34 -7.83 -6.51
C SER A 155 -10.01 -7.32 -5.94
N LYS A 156 -9.19 -6.68 -6.78
CA LYS A 156 -7.95 -6.03 -6.29
C LYS A 156 -8.24 -5.00 -5.19
N SER A 157 -9.35 -4.25 -5.31
CA SER A 157 -9.77 -3.27 -4.31
C SER A 157 -10.04 -3.91 -2.94
N GLU A 158 -10.76 -5.04 -2.90
CA GLU A 158 -11.06 -5.77 -1.67
C GLU A 158 -9.77 -6.24 -0.99
N ILE A 159 -8.86 -6.83 -1.76
CA ILE A 159 -7.59 -7.34 -1.22
C ILE A 159 -6.71 -6.23 -0.67
N ILE A 160 -6.58 -5.12 -1.39
CA ILE A 160 -5.80 -3.96 -0.92
C ILE A 160 -6.38 -3.42 0.39
N LYS A 161 -7.71 -3.31 0.51
CA LYS A 161 -8.38 -2.91 1.75
C LYS A 161 -8.11 -3.88 2.91
N ILE A 162 -8.17 -5.19 2.66
CA ILE A 162 -7.81 -6.21 3.68
C ILE A 162 -6.38 -6.01 4.18
N PHE A 163 -5.42 -5.75 3.29
CA PHE A 163 -4.04 -5.50 3.69
C PHE A 163 -3.88 -4.22 4.51
N LEU A 164 -4.52 -3.13 4.09
CA LEU A 164 -4.50 -1.88 4.85
C LEU A 164 -5.10 -2.05 6.25
N GLU A 165 -6.20 -2.79 6.38
CA GLU A 165 -6.83 -3.09 7.67
C GLU A 165 -5.92 -3.97 8.55
N LYS A 166 -5.26 -4.99 7.99
CA LYS A 166 -4.28 -5.82 8.71
C LYS A 166 -3.11 -4.98 9.24
N ILE A 167 -2.61 -4.06 8.42
CA ILE A 167 -1.54 -3.14 8.80
C ILE A 167 -2.03 -2.21 9.92
N LYS A 168 -3.20 -1.58 9.76
CA LYS A 168 -3.83 -0.72 10.77
C LYS A 168 -3.96 -1.44 12.12
N ARG A 169 -4.56 -2.63 12.14
CA ARG A 169 -4.73 -3.44 13.36
C ARG A 169 -3.41 -3.85 14.00
N THR A 170 -2.42 -4.21 13.20
CA THR A 170 -1.09 -4.55 13.71
C THR A 170 -0.47 -3.34 14.40
N LEU A 171 -0.65 -2.14 13.85
CA LEU A 171 -0.16 -0.91 14.45
C LEU A 171 -0.94 -0.50 15.71
N GLU A 172 -2.26 -0.73 15.73
CA GLU A 172 -3.12 -0.45 16.90
C GLU A 172 -2.90 -1.43 18.06
N ASN A 173 -2.80 -2.73 17.78
CA ASN A 173 -2.58 -3.75 18.81
C ASN A 173 -1.19 -3.62 19.47
N ASN A 174 -0.20 -3.13 18.73
CA ASN A 174 1.11 -2.78 19.28
C ASN A 174 1.10 -1.48 20.13
N LYS A 175 -0.03 -0.76 20.23
CA LYS A 175 -0.22 0.35 21.19
C LYS A 175 -0.73 -0.12 22.56
N ILE A 176 -1.05 -1.40 22.76
CA ILE A 176 -1.56 -1.90 24.04
C ILE A 176 -0.41 -2.50 24.86
N ILE A 177 -0.28 -1.95 26.08
CA ILE A 177 0.53 -2.33 27.26
C ILE A 177 1.95 -1.76 27.33
N ILE A 178 2.07 -0.61 28.00
CA ILE A 178 2.96 -0.46 29.16
C ILE A 178 2.14 0.24 30.26
N TYR A 179 1.97 -0.44 31.41
CA TYR A 179 1.46 0.15 32.66
C TYR A 179 2.58 0.98 33.31
#